data_AF-A0A418WJT7-F1
#
_entry.id   AF-A0A418WJT7-F1
#
_cell.length_a   1.000
_cell.length_b   1.000
_cell.length_c   1.000
_cell.angle_alpha   90.00
_cell.angle_beta   90.00
_cell.angle_gamma   90.00
#
_symmetry.space_group_name_H-M   'P 1'
#
loop_
_entity.id
_entity.type
_entity.pdbx_description
1 polymer ?
#
loop_
_entity_poly.entity_id
_entity_poly.type
_entity_poly.pdbx_seq_one_letter_code
_entity_poly.pdbx_strand_id
1 'polypeptide(L)'
;MHSEAAKGHMIRAFPLYEQWGIDGVMVDFFDCDDQDTVVFMEELLQLAAKHHLNVTLHNVYKPRGVGRTYPALLSIEPPSMWKTTSGMRVAARRNMN
;
A
#
# COMPACT_ATOMS: atom_id res chain seq x y z
N MET A 1 1.24 -17.43 -1.32
CA MET A 1 0.28 -16.31 -1.46
C MET A 1 0.96 -15.20 -2.24
N HIS A 2 0.25 -14.50 -3.13
CA HIS A 2 0.80 -13.43 -3.97
C HIS A 2 1.41 -12.26 -3.15
N SER A 3 0.97 -12.10 -1.90
CA SER A 3 1.44 -11.09 -0.93
C SER A 3 2.91 -11.23 -0.51
N GLU A 4 3.44 -12.44 -0.38
CA GLU A 4 4.83 -12.67 0.08
C GLU A 4 5.87 -12.17 -0.93
N ALA A 5 5.62 -12.41 -2.22
CA ALA A 5 6.49 -11.91 -3.27
C ALA A 5 6.50 -10.37 -3.29
N ALA A 6 5.32 -9.76 -3.14
CA ALA A 6 5.20 -8.30 -3.09
C ALA A 6 5.89 -7.69 -1.87
N LYS A 7 5.78 -8.33 -0.69
CA LYS A 7 6.49 -7.92 0.53
C LYS A 7 8.00 -7.89 0.31
N GLY A 8 8.55 -8.94 -0.33
CA GLY A 8 9.97 -9.03 -0.67
C GLY A 8 10.44 -7.89 -1.57
N HIS A 9 9.61 -7.49 -2.54
CA HIS A 9 9.90 -6.33 -3.39
C HIS A 9 9.84 -5.00 -2.62
N MET A 10 8.86 -4.82 -1.73
CA MET A 10 8.69 -3.58 -0.95
C MET A 10 9.84 -3.34 0.02
N ILE A 11 10.34 -4.38 0.68
CA ILE A 11 11.50 -4.27 1.59
C ILE A 11 12.74 -3.73 0.86
N ARG A 12 12.90 -4.05 -0.42
CA ARG A 12 14.01 -3.55 -1.23
C ARG A 12 13.72 -2.18 -1.85
N ALA A 13 12.47 -1.93 -2.23
CA ALA A 13 12.06 -0.73 -2.96
C ALA A 13 11.90 0.49 -2.05
N PHE A 14 11.35 0.34 -0.84
CA PHE A 14 11.04 1.48 0.02
C PHE A 14 12.28 2.29 0.45
N PRO A 15 13.41 1.67 0.82
CA PRO A 15 14.64 2.42 1.09
C PRO A 15 15.16 3.19 -0.13
N LEU A 16 14.97 2.65 -1.34
CA LEU A 16 15.35 3.33 -2.58
C LEU A 16 14.41 4.51 -2.87
N TYR A 17 13.12 4.35 -2.61
CA TYR A 17 12.13 5.41 -2.79
C TYR A 17 12.38 6.58 -1.85
N GLU A 18 12.73 6.29 -0.60
CA GLU A 18 13.16 7.31 0.37
C GLU A 18 14.41 8.06 -0.14
N GLN A 19 15.43 7.35 -0.63
CA GLN A 19 16.62 7.97 -1.22
C GLN A 19 16.33 8.81 -2.46
N TRP A 20 15.33 8.42 -3.27
CA TRP A 20 14.93 9.16 -4.47
C TRP A 20 14.01 10.35 -4.19
N GLY A 21 13.60 10.55 -2.93
CA GLY A 21 12.67 11.61 -2.53
C GLY A 21 11.26 11.39 -3.07
N ILE A 22 10.81 10.15 -3.12
CA ILE A 22 9.42 9.79 -3.45
C ILE A 22 8.55 10.06 -2.21
N ASP A 23 7.42 10.76 -2.39
CA ASP A 23 6.55 11.14 -1.27
C ASP A 23 5.60 10.02 -0.85
N GLY A 24 5.34 9.06 -1.73
CA GLY A 24 4.45 7.95 -1.40
C GLY A 24 4.26 6.91 -2.49
N VAL A 25 3.65 5.81 -2.09
CA VAL A 25 3.34 4.63 -2.91
C VAL A 25 1.85 4.34 -2.91
N MET A 26 1.32 3.93 -4.05
CA MET A 26 -0.03 3.42 -4.21
C MET A 26 0.06 1.90 -4.39
N VAL A 27 -0.70 1.16 -3.58
CA VAL A 27 -0.76 -0.30 -3.59
C VAL A 27 -2.17 -0.71 -3.93
N ASP A 28 -2.31 -1.53 -4.98
CA ASP A 28 -3.60 -1.96 -5.53
C ASP A 28 -3.72 -3.50 -5.52
N PHE A 29 -4.97 -3.97 -5.66
CA PHE A 29 -5.41 -5.37 -5.79
C PHE A 29 -5.34 -6.22 -4.53
N PHE A 30 -6.08 -5.80 -3.51
CA PHE A 30 -6.43 -6.64 -2.38
C PHE A 30 -7.65 -7.47 -2.78
N ASP A 31 -7.42 -8.69 -3.28
CA ASP A 31 -8.49 -9.52 -3.87
C ASP A 31 -9.46 -10.11 -2.83
N CYS A 32 -9.12 -10.10 -1.53
CA CYS A 32 -9.92 -10.65 -0.43
C CYS A 32 -9.83 -9.80 0.84
N ASP A 33 -10.78 -9.94 1.75
CA ASP A 33 -10.82 -9.35 3.10
C ASP A 33 -10.41 -10.34 4.21
N ASP A 34 -9.63 -11.35 3.84
CA ASP A 34 -9.15 -12.36 4.78
C ASP A 34 -8.15 -11.80 5.81
N GLN A 35 -7.97 -12.57 6.89
CA GLN A 35 -7.09 -12.18 7.99
C GLN A 35 -5.63 -11.97 7.53
N ASP A 36 -5.18 -12.74 6.54
CA ASP A 36 -3.82 -12.64 6.02
C ASP A 36 -3.60 -11.33 5.24
N THR A 37 -4.62 -10.88 4.52
CA THR A 37 -4.62 -9.61 3.81
C THR A 37 -4.61 -8.43 4.77
N VAL A 38 -5.34 -8.51 5.88
CA VAL A 38 -5.31 -7.50 6.95
C VAL A 38 -3.91 -7.42 7.58
N VAL A 39 -3.32 -8.56 7.94
CA VAL A 39 -1.95 -8.60 8.51
C VAL A 39 -0.94 -8.01 7.53
N PHE A 40 -1.01 -8.39 6.25
CA PHE A 40 -0.13 -7.85 5.24
C PHE A 40 -0.26 -6.32 5.09
N MET A 41 -1.48 -5.79 5.11
CA MET A 41 -1.72 -4.35 5.07
C MET A 41 -1.09 -3.63 6.27
N GLU A 42 -1.23 -4.17 7.49
CA GLU A 42 -0.62 -3.59 8.68
C GLU A 42 0.92 -3.58 8.60
N GLU A 43 1.52 -4.68 8.16
CA GLU A 43 2.97 -4.77 7.98
C GLU A 43 3.49 -3.78 6.92
N LEU A 44 2.74 -3.62 5.83
CA LEU A 44 3.05 -2.68 4.76
C LEU A 44 3.02 -1.23 5.25
N LEU A 45 2.00 -0.86 6.03
CA LEU A 45 1.87 0.47 6.60
C LEU A 45 2.98 0.75 7.62
N GLN A 46 3.35 -0.24 8.44
CA GLN A 46 4.50 -0.11 9.35
C GLN A 46 5.82 0.08 8.60
N LEU A 47 6.03 -0.67 7.51
CA LEU A 47 7.24 -0.55 6.70
C LEU A 47 7.32 0.81 6.00
N ALA A 48 6.21 1.27 5.42
CA ALA A 48 6.15 2.59 4.78
C ALA A 48 6.38 3.73 5.79
N ALA A 49 5.81 3.64 6.99
CA ALA A 49 6.02 4.61 8.06
C ALA A 49 7.49 4.72 8.49
N LYS A 50 8.22 3.59 8.53
CA LYS A 50 9.67 3.56 8.84
C LYS A 50 10.52 4.30 7.80
N HIS A 51 10.04 4.40 6.57
CA HIS A 51 10.73 5.04 5.44
C HIS A 51 10.11 6.40 5.07
N HIS A 52 9.28 6.96 5.94
CA HIS A 52 8.58 8.24 5.73
C HIS A 52 7.78 8.30 4.42
N LEU A 53 7.31 7.15 3.94
CA LEU A 53 6.51 7.04 2.72
C LEU A 53 5.03 7.10 3.06
N ASN A 54 4.31 7.92 2.32
CA ASN A 54 2.85 7.89 2.35
C ASN A 54 2.30 6.70 1.56
N VAL A 55 1.20 6.11 2.01
CA VAL A 55 0.56 4.97 1.36
C VAL A 55 -0.85 5.34 0.94
N THR A 56 -1.20 5.03 -0.30
CA THR A 56 -2.58 5.03 -0.79
C THR A 56 -2.99 3.60 -1.11
N LEU A 57 -4.08 3.15 -0.51
CA LEU A 57 -4.59 1.80 -0.71
C LEU A 57 -5.77 1.83 -1.68
N HIS A 58 -5.68 1.09 -2.77
CA HIS A 58 -6.75 1.01 -3.78
C HIS A 58 -7.41 -0.37 -3.70
N ASN A 59 -8.73 -0.40 -3.88
CA ASN A 59 -9.53 -1.64 -3.93
C ASN A 59 -9.51 -2.46 -2.62
N VAL A 60 -9.30 -1.82 -1.46
CA VAL A 60 -9.30 -2.50 -0.14
C VAL A 60 -10.71 -2.57 0.44
N TYR A 61 -11.07 -3.74 0.97
CA TYR A 61 -12.30 -3.90 1.73
C TYR A 61 -12.26 -3.08 3.03
N LYS A 62 -13.21 -2.15 3.17
CA LYS A 62 -13.32 -1.09 4.19
C LYS A 62 -12.64 -1.40 5.54
N PRO A 63 -11.41 -0.92 5.76
CA PRO A 63 -10.80 -1.01 7.07
C PRO A 63 -11.26 0.19 7.91
N ARG A 64 -12.12 -0.05 8.90
CA ARG A 64 -12.64 1.02 9.77
C ARG A 64 -11.56 1.48 10.76
N GLY A 65 -11.18 2.76 10.69
CA GLY A 65 -10.32 3.41 11.68
C GLY A 65 -8.81 3.26 11.46
N VAL A 66 -8.36 2.54 10.43
CA VAL A 66 -6.93 2.24 10.19
C VAL A 66 -6.11 3.50 9.95
N GLY A 67 -6.66 4.55 9.32
CA GLY A 67 -5.95 5.83 9.15
C GLY A 67 -5.65 6.57 10.47
N ARG A 68 -6.40 6.29 11.55
CA ARG A 68 -6.09 6.84 12.88
C ARG A 68 -4.93 6.10 13.54
N THR A 69 -4.84 4.79 13.30
CA THR A 69 -3.76 3.93 13.83
C THR A 69 -2.46 4.10 13.04
N TYR A 70 -2.56 4.28 11.73
CA TYR A 70 -1.44 4.39 10.80
C TYR A 70 -1.48 5.71 10.03
N PRO A 71 -0.82 6.76 10.52
CA PRO A 71 -0.84 8.08 9.88
C PRO A 71 -0.17 8.10 8.50
N ALA A 72 0.64 7.08 8.17
CA ALA A 72 1.20 6.90 6.83
C ALA A 72 0.12 6.59 5.77
N LEU A 73 -1.07 6.17 6.18
CA LEU A 73 -2.19 5.93 5.27
C LEU A 73 -2.89 7.25 4.91
N LEU A 74 -2.70 7.72 3.68
CA LEU A 74 -3.29 8.99 3.22
C LEU A 74 -4.74 8.85 2.75
N SER A 75 -5.03 7.78 2.00
CA SER A 75 -6.34 7.60 1.40
C SER A 75 -6.60 6.13 1.07
N ILE A 76 -7.89 5.78 1.06
CA ILE A 76 -8.39 4.49 0.65
C ILE A 76 -9.40 4.72 -0.47
N GLU A 77 -9.15 4.16 -1.65
CA GLU A 77 -10.13 4.15 -2.73
C GLU A 77 -10.95 2.85 -2.67
N PRO A 78 -12.29 2.92 -2.52
CA PRO A 78 -13.13 1.74 -2.50
C PRO A 78 -13.18 1.08 -3.89
N PRO A 79 -13.51 -0.22 -3.96
CA PRO A 79 -13.70 -0.90 -5.24
C PRO A 79 -14.67 -0.16 -6.15
N SER A 80 -14.20 0.22 -7.34
CA SER A 80 -15.08 0.66 -8.41
C SER A 80 -15.62 -0.56 -9.13
N MET A 81 -16.94 -0.66 -9.24
CA MET A 81 -17.68 -1.84 -9.75
C MET A 81 -17.30 -2.30 -11.18
N TRP A 82 -16.42 -1.59 -11.88
CA TRP A 82 -16.13 -1.77 -13.32
C TRP A 82 -14.68 -2.11 -13.68
N LYS A 83 -13.76 -2.27 -12.70
CA LYS A 83 -12.36 -2.60 -13.00
C LYS A 83 -12.03 -4.07 -12.73
N THR A 84 -12.04 -4.89 -13.78
CA THR A 84 -11.63 -6.30 -13.78
C THR A 84 -10.17 -6.43 -14.23
N THR A 85 -9.22 -6.02 -13.40
CA THR A 85 -7.81 -6.38 -13.62
C THR A 85 -7.33 -7.09 -12.38
N SER A 86 -6.86 -8.33 -12.49
CA SER A 86 -6.31 -9.08 -11.36
C SER A 86 -4.79 -8.97 -11.41
N GLY A 87 -4.16 -8.54 -10.32
CA GLY A 87 -2.71 -8.53 -10.17
C GLY A 87 -2.15 -7.31 -9.45
N MET A 88 -1.58 -7.53 -8.27
CA MET A 88 -1.00 -6.52 -7.37
C MET A 88 0.00 -5.59 -8.06
N ARG A 89 -0.25 -4.27 -7.99
CA ARG A 89 0.60 -3.23 -8.58
C ARG A 89 1.05 -2.24 -7.51
N VAL A 90 2.30 -1.81 -7.62
CA VAL A 90 2.89 -0.75 -6.79
C VAL A 90 3.30 0.39 -7.71
N ALA A 91 2.72 1.58 -7.51
CA ALA A 91 3.08 2.79 -8.23
C ALA A 91 3.66 3.81 -7.25
N ALA A 92 4.79 4.43 -7.58
CA ALA A 92 5.41 5.47 -6.76
C ALA A 92 5.11 6.86 -7.33
N ARG A 93 4.74 7.82 -6.47
CA ARG A 93 4.49 9.21 -6.85
C ARG A 93 5.57 10.12 -6.26
N ARG A 94 6.21 10.91 -7.12
CA ARG A 94 7.17 11.96 -6.75
C ARG A 94 6.54 13.32 -6.95
N ASN A 95 6.51 14.20 -5.94
CA ASN A 95 6.23 15.62 -6.21
C ASN A 95 7.44 16.22 -6.91
N MET A 96 7.19 16.81 -8.08
CA MET A 96 8.15 17.66 -8.77
C MET A 96 7.92 19.08 -8.26
N ASN A 97 8.84 19.55 -7.43
CA ASN A 97 8.96 20.98 -7.11
C ASN A 97 10.03 21.59 -8.02
#